data_AF-A0A1A9ARD9-F1
#
_entry.id   AF-A0A1A9ARD9-F1
#
_cell.length_a   1.000
_cell.length_b   1.000
_cell.length_c   1.000
_cell.angle_alpha   90.00
_cell.angle_beta   90.00
_cell.angle_gamma   90.00
#
_symmetry.space_group_name_H-M   'P 1'
#
loop_
_entity.id
_entity.type
_entity.pdbx_description
1 polymer ?
#
loop_
_entity_poly.entity_id
_entity_poly.type
_entity_poly.pdbx_seq_one_letter_code
_entity_poly.pdbx_strand_id
1 'polypeptide(L)' 'MPHANPNYKNNLDNYVENYKRVYGYCKIEQKKDKHCEEFHKFFRGKKYGDLSSLSCILGGISRRIEALSEKGN' A
#
# COMPACT_ATOMS: atom_id res chain seq x y z
N MET A 1 22.21 10.07 -7.25
CA MET A 1 20.85 9.73 -6.79
C MET A 1 20.31 8.63 -7.69
N PRO A 2 19.74 7.53 -7.17
CA PRO A 2 19.11 6.55 -8.04
C PRO A 2 17.91 7.20 -8.72
N HIS A 3 17.83 7.10 -10.05
CA HIS A 3 16.70 7.58 -10.82
C HIS A 3 15.45 6.81 -10.40
N ALA A 4 14.63 7.42 -9.55
CA ALA A 4 13.31 6.89 -9.23
C ALA A 4 12.48 6.91 -10.52
N ASN A 5 12.06 5.74 -11.00
CA ASN A 5 11.11 5.68 -12.09
C ASN A 5 9.75 6.20 -11.56
N PRO A 6 9.25 7.35 -12.03
CA PRO A 6 8.01 7.93 -11.51
C PRO A 6 6.81 6.99 -11.73
N ASN A 7 6.85 6.18 -12.79
CA ASN A 7 5.83 5.15 -13.03
C ASN A 7 5.87 4.06 -11.96
N TYR A 8 7.05 3.73 -11.41
CA TYR A 8 7.16 2.73 -10.36
C TYR A 8 6.50 3.20 -9.05
N LYS A 9 6.74 4.46 -8.65
CA LYS A 9 6.07 5.04 -7.47
C LYS A 9 4.56 5.10 -7.66
N ASN A 10 4.09 5.64 -8.79
CA ASN A 10 2.66 5.74 -9.07
C ASN A 10 1.97 4.36 -9.13
N ASN A 11 2.63 3.37 -9.74
CA ASN A 11 2.10 2.01 -9.79
C ASN A 11 2.01 1.38 -8.40
N LEU A 12 2.99 1.65 -7.54
CA LEU A 12 2.99 1.13 -6.17
C LEU A 12 1.93 1.80 -5.30
N ASP A 13 1.79 3.12 -5.37
CA ASP A 13 0.77 3.88 -4.64
C ASP A 13 -0.64 3.43 -5.06
N ASN A 14 -0.89 3.31 -6.38
CA ASN A 14 -2.14 2.78 -6.92
C ASN A 14 -2.43 1.35 -6.45
N TYR A 15 -1.41 0.50 -6.36
CA TYR A 15 -1.56 -0.86 -5.87
C TYR A 15 -1.97 -0.88 -4.39
N VAL A 16 -1.33 -0.07 -3.56
CA VAL A 16 -1.63 0.05 -2.13
C VAL A 16 -3.04 0.61 -1.88
N GLU A 17 -3.45 1.64 -2.62
CA GLU A 17 -4.80 2.21 -2.49
C GLU A 17 -5.90 1.23 -2.90
N ASN A 18 -5.73 0.56 -4.04
CA ASN A 18 -6.68 -0.46 -4.49
C ASN A 18 -6.79 -1.61 -3.47
N TYR A 19 -5.67 -2.03 -2.90
CA TYR A 19 -5.66 -3.03 -1.85
C TYR A 19 -6.48 -2.59 -0.63
N LYS A 20 -6.24 -1.37 -0.11
CA LYS A 20 -6.96 -0.82 1.06
C LYS A 20 -8.46 -0.77 0.82
N ARG A 21 -8.89 -0.34 -0.38
CA ARG A 21 -10.30 -0.25 -0.75
C ARG A 21 -10.99 -1.61 -0.73
N VAL A 22 -10.43 -2.61 -1.42
CA VAL A 22 -11.01 -3.97 -1.48
C VAL A 22 -10.96 -4.64 -0.11
N TYR A 23 -9.89 -4.43 0.66
CA TYR A 23 -9.80 -4.92 2.04
C TYR A 23 -10.92 -4.35 2.92
N GLY A 24 -11.15 -3.04 2.90
CA GLY A 24 -12.23 -2.40 3.66
C GLY A 24 -13.60 -2.98 3.29
N TYR A 25 -13.88 -3.05 2.00
CA TYR A 25 -15.12 -3.62 1.46
C TYR A 25 -15.34 -5.09 1.90
N CYS A 26 -14.32 -5.92 1.85
CA CYS A 26 -14.47 -7.35 2.14
C CYS A 26 -14.36 -7.72 3.62
N LYS A 27 -13.51 -7.03 4.40
CA LYS A 27 -13.24 -7.37 5.81
C LYS A 27 -13.98 -6.47 6.81
N ILE A 28 -14.07 -5.16 6.55
CA ILE A 28 -14.71 -4.22 7.48
C ILE A 28 -16.22 -4.23 7.26
N GLU A 29 -16.66 -4.09 6.01
CA GLU A 29 -18.09 -4.15 5.66
C GLU A 29 -18.64 -5.59 5.57
N GLN A 30 -17.77 -6.60 5.71
CA GLN A 30 -18.10 -8.03 5.71
C GLN A 30 -18.89 -8.50 4.48
N LYS A 31 -18.64 -7.89 3.32
CA LYS A 31 -19.27 -8.28 2.05
C LYS A 31 -18.78 -9.68 1.65
N LYS A 32 -19.70 -10.50 1.11
CA LYS A 32 -19.47 -11.92 0.76
C LYS A 32 -19.70 -12.21 -0.71
N ASP A 33 -19.56 -11.21 -1.58
CA ASP A 33 -19.66 -11.46 -3.01
C ASP A 33 -18.43 -12.20 -3.55
N LYS A 34 -18.55 -12.65 -4.80
CA LYS A 34 -17.49 -13.37 -5.52
C LYS A 34 -16.19 -12.57 -5.62
N HIS A 35 -16.26 -11.23 -5.61
CA HIS A 35 -15.08 -10.37 -5.62
C HIS A 35 -14.29 -10.52 -4.31
N CYS A 36 -14.99 -10.58 -3.17
CA CYS A 36 -14.37 -10.81 -1.87
C CYS A 36 -13.83 -12.23 -1.68
N GLU A 37 -14.49 -13.24 -2.25
CA GLU A 37 -13.97 -14.61 -2.25
C GLU A 37 -12.64 -14.72 -3.00
N GLU A 38 -12.58 -14.15 -4.21
CA GLU A 38 -11.36 -14.14 -5.03
C GLU A 38 -10.24 -13.31 -4.39
N PHE A 39 -10.59 -12.14 -3.83
CA PHE A 39 -9.66 -11.33 -3.04
C PHE A 39 -9.05 -12.15 -1.88
N HIS A 40 -9.89 -12.86 -1.12
CA HIS A 40 -9.41 -13.68 -0.01
C HIS A 40 -8.56 -14.87 -0.49
N LYS A 41 -8.86 -15.50 -1.63
CA LYS A 41 -7.99 -16.53 -2.20
C LYS A 41 -6.63 -15.96 -2.60
N PHE A 42 -6.61 -14.82 -3.28
CA PHE A 42 -5.38 -14.23 -3.80
C PHE A 42 -4.46 -13.67 -2.69
N PHE A 43 -5.05 -13.18 -1.60
CA PHE A 43 -4.35 -12.55 -0.48
C PHE A 43 -4.31 -13.38 0.80
N ARG A 44 -4.66 -14.67 0.75
CA ARG A 44 -4.68 -15.54 1.94
C ARG A 44 -3.29 -15.64 2.60
N GLY A 45 -3.24 -15.42 3.91
CA GLY A 45 -2.19 -15.93 4.81
C GLY A 45 -0.94 -15.07 5.03
N LYS A 46 -0.44 -14.29 4.07
CA LYS A 46 0.83 -13.53 4.28
C LYS A 46 0.86 -12.10 3.72
N LYS A 47 0.18 -11.84 2.61
CA LYS A 47 0.31 -10.57 1.89
C LYS A 47 -0.23 -9.34 2.62
N TYR A 48 -1.15 -9.48 3.59
CA TYR A 48 -1.63 -8.33 4.36
C TYR A 48 -0.54 -7.75 5.27
N GLY A 49 0.18 -8.62 5.99
CA GLY A 49 1.31 -8.22 6.82
C GLY A 49 2.41 -7.57 5.99
N ASP A 50 2.70 -8.15 4.83
CA ASP A 50 3.71 -7.64 3.90
C ASP A 50 3.30 -6.26 3.34
N LEU A 51 2.03 -6.07 2.96
CA LEU A 51 1.54 -4.80 2.42
C LEU A 51 1.42 -3.70 3.48
N SER A 52 0.99 -4.06 4.69
CA SER A 52 0.96 -3.14 5.82
C SER A 52 2.38 -2.69 6.19
N SER A 53 3.32 -3.63 6.25
CA SER A 53 4.74 -3.36 6.50
C SER A 53 5.34 -2.48 5.40
N LEU A 54 5.05 -2.77 4.13
CA LEU A 54 5.50 -1.98 2.99
C LEU A 54 4.94 -0.56 3.05
N SER A 55 3.65 -0.39 3.30
CA SER A 55 3.03 0.94 3.46
C SER A 55 3.65 1.72 4.62
N CYS A 56 4.00 1.06 5.73
CA CYS A 56 4.64 1.69 6.89
C CYS A 56 6.06 2.16 6.56
N ILE A 57 6.86 1.31 5.92
CA ILE A 57 8.24 1.62 5.49
C ILE A 57 8.24 2.82 4.53
N LEU A 58 7.36 2.80 3.52
CA LEU A 58 7.24 3.89 2.56
C LEU A 58 6.85 5.22 3.22
N GLY A 59 5.87 5.20 4.13
CA GLY A 59 5.50 6.39 4.90
C GLY A 59 6.60 6.88 5.84
N GLY A 60 7.43 5.97 6.38
CA GLY A 60 8.62 6.31 7.15
C GLY A 60 9.71 6.98 6.31
N ILE A 61 9.96 6.46 5.10
CA ILE A 61 10.92 7.03 4.15
C ILE A 61 10.47 8.42 3.69
N SER A 62 9.18 8.59 3.33
CA SER A 62 8.66 9.87 2.86
C SER A 62 8.81 10.97 3.92
N ARG A 63 8.43 10.70 5.18
CA ARG A 63 8.60 11.64 6.31
C ARG A 63 10.05 12.03 6.56
N ARG A 64 10.99 11.08 6.38
CA ARG A 64 12.43 11.38 6.52
C ARG A 64 12.93 12.28 5.41
N ILE A 65 12.46 12.09 4.17
CA ILE A 65 12.83 12.95 3.04
C ILE A 65 12.28 14.37 3.26
N GLU A 66 11.02 14.50 3.68
CA GLU A 66 10.40 15.79 4.01
C GLU A 66 11.20 16.53 5.10
N ALA A 67 11.51 15.84 6.21
CA ALA A 67 12.29 16.44 7.31
C ALA A 67 13.72 16.82 6.92
N LEU A 68 14.33 16.13 5.95
CA LEU A 68 15.64 16.48 5.40
C LEU A 68 15.54 17.68 4.45
N SER A 69 14.43 17.83 3.73
CA SER A 69 14.17 18.97 2.85
C SER A 69 13.89 20.24 3.63
N GLU A 70 13.20 20.16 4.78
CA GLU A 70 12.92 21.31 5.65
C GLU A 70 14.14 21.84 6.40
N LYS A 71 15.11 20.97 6.72
CA LYS A 71 16.37 21.36 7.39
C LYS A 71 17.40 22.01 6.48
N GLY A 72 17.16 22.00 5.16
CA GLY A 72 18.06 22.58 4.15
C GLY A 72 17.73 24.02 3.75
N ASN A 73 16.70 24.64 4.35
CA ASN A 73 16.33 26.04 4.19
C ASN A 73 16.77 26.88 5.39
#